data_AF-A0A3D2DZY3-F1
#
_entry.id   AF-A0A3D2DZY3-F1
#
_cell.length_a   1.000
_cell.length_b   1.000
_cell.length_c   1.000
_cell.angle_alpha   90.00
_cell.angle_beta   90.00
_cell.angle_gamma   90.00
#
_symmetry.space_group_name_H-M   'P 1'
#
loop_
_entity.id
_entity.type
_entity.pdbx_description
1 polymer ?
#
loop_
_entity_poly.entity_id
_entity_poly.type
_entity_poly.pdbx_seq_one_letter_code
_entity_poly.pdbx_strand_id
1 'polypeptide(L)'
;MQFIYFILAGVLGGILAGMGMGGGTLTLPILVLVMNVAQLTAQFANLIAFLPSGTAALFVHVKNGLVRKENLIYMLVPSIVACVGCSFFATEANGDLLKKLFGGFLVLVAVVSFVSKIAKEFKKS
;
A
#
# COMPACT_ATOMS: atom_id res chain seq x y z
N MET A 1 19.59 16.94 -8.09
CA MET A 1 18.25 17.55 -7.96
C MET A 1 17.09 16.55 -7.87
N GLN A 2 17.23 15.27 -8.25
CA GLN A 2 16.13 14.28 -8.16
C GLN A 2 15.93 13.67 -6.76
N PHE A 3 16.95 13.71 -5.90
CA PHE A 3 16.91 13.14 -4.55
C PHE A 3 15.87 13.80 -3.62
N ILE A 4 15.65 15.11 -3.78
CA ILE A 4 14.68 15.87 -3.00
C ILE A 4 13.24 15.43 -3.29
N TYR A 5 12.94 15.07 -4.55
CA TYR A 5 11.62 14.57 -4.93
C TYR A 5 11.35 13.17 -4.36
N PHE A 6 12.37 12.31 -4.28
CA PHE A 6 12.25 11.00 -3.62
C PHE A 6 11.98 11.15 -2.12
N ILE A 7 12.67 12.08 -1.44
CA ILE A 7 12.42 12.36 -0.02
C ILE A 7 10.99 12.89 0.17
N LEU A 8 10.55 13.86 -0.63
CA LEU A 8 9.19 14.39 -0.57
C LEU A 8 8.12 13.33 -0.82
N ALA A 9 8.29 12.49 -1.84
CA ALA A 9 7.37 11.39 -2.14
C ALA A 9 7.34 10.34 -1.02
N GLY A 10 8.49 10.06 -0.40
CA GLY A 10 8.61 9.18 0.76
C GLY A 10 7.93 9.75 2.01
N VAL A 11 8.12 11.04 2.30
CA VAL A 11 7.49 11.72 3.43
C VAL A 11 5.97 11.77 3.26
N LEU A 12 5.48 12.19 2.10
CA LEU A 12 4.04 12.20 1.80
C LEU A 12 3.45 10.79 1.87
N GLY A 13 4.15 9.79 1.32
CA GLY A 13 3.76 8.39 1.40
C GLY A 13 3.70 7.87 2.83
N GLY A 14 4.66 8.25 3.67
CA GLY A 14 4.70 7.89 5.09
C GLY A 14 3.56 8.51 5.89
N ILE A 15 3.23 9.79 5.65
CA ILE A 15 2.09 10.46 6.30
C ILE A 15 0.79 9.77 5.92
N LEU A 16 0.57 9.50 4.63
CA LEU A 16 -0.63 8.84 4.13
C LEU A 16 -0.75 7.39 4.61
N ALA A 17 0.38 6.68 4.71
CA ALA A 17 0.44 5.35 5.34
C ALA A 17 0.03 5.43 6.82
N GLY A 18 0.55 6.42 7.56
CA GLY A 18 0.21 6.67 8.96
C GLY A 18 -1.25 7.05 9.19
N MET A 19 -1.90 7.67 8.19
CA MET A 19 -3.35 7.93 8.20
C MET A 19 -4.20 6.68 7.91
N GLY A 20 -3.58 5.51 7.71
CA GLY A 20 -4.27 4.25 7.44
C GLY A 20 -4.76 4.09 6.01
N MET A 21 -4.39 5.00 5.11
CA MET A 21 -4.84 4.99 3.71
C MET A 21 -3.95 4.09 2.81
N GLY A 22 -2.85 3.57 3.35
CA GLY A 22 -1.85 2.76 2.63
C GLY A 22 -0.98 3.64 1.74
N GLY A 23 0.30 3.78 2.09
CA GLY A 23 1.21 4.76 1.46
C GLY A 23 1.38 4.61 -0.06
N GLY A 24 1.04 3.47 -0.65
CA GLY A 24 1.14 3.25 -2.09
C GLY A 24 0.09 4.00 -2.93
N THR A 25 -1.05 4.39 -2.36
CA THR A 25 -2.19 4.95 -3.13
C THR A 25 -1.85 6.24 -3.89
N LEU A 26 -1.07 7.14 -3.29
CA LEU A 26 -0.62 8.39 -3.93
C LEU A 26 0.88 8.39 -4.27
N THR A 27 1.71 7.67 -3.51
CA THR A 27 3.15 7.63 -3.77
C THR A 27 3.50 6.90 -5.07
N LEU A 28 2.76 5.85 -5.43
CA LEU A 28 3.02 5.12 -6.68
C LEU A 28 2.65 5.91 -7.94
N PRO A 29 1.48 6.57 -8.04
CA PRO A 29 1.19 7.46 -9.17
C PRO A 29 2.24 8.56 -9.34
N ILE A 30 2.72 9.15 -8.24
CA ILE A 30 3.76 10.19 -8.29
C ILE A 30 5.07 9.62 -8.85
N LEU A 31 5.57 8.51 -8.30
CA LEU A 31 6.81 7.87 -8.77
C LEU A 31 6.74 7.43 -10.23
N VAL A 32 5.59 6.94 -10.67
CA VAL A 32 5.45 6.29 -11.97
C VAL A 32 5.07 7.27 -13.07
N LEU A 33 4.15 8.21 -12.81
CA LEU A 33 3.68 9.18 -13.80
C LEU A 33 4.57 10.42 -13.84
N VAL A 34 5.05 10.91 -12.70
CA VAL A 34 5.86 12.13 -12.62
C VAL A 34 7.34 11.82 -12.79
N MET A 35 7.83 10.76 -12.15
CA MET A 35 9.27 10.43 -12.14
C MET A 35 9.67 9.35 -13.14
N ASN A 36 8.73 8.80 -13.91
CA ASN A 36 8.96 7.77 -14.92
C ASN A 36 9.69 6.51 -14.37
N VAL A 37 9.55 6.22 -13.08
CA VAL A 37 10.15 5.04 -12.46
C VAL A 37 9.38 3.80 -12.90
N ALA A 38 10.12 2.72 -13.15
CA ALA A 38 9.51 1.43 -13.46
C ALA A 38 8.55 1.00 -12.34
N GLN A 39 7.37 0.51 -12.72
CA GLN A 39 6.28 0.16 -11.80
C GLN A 39 6.71 -0.88 -10.75
N LEU A 40 7.54 -1.84 -11.15
CA LEU A 40 8.07 -2.86 -10.27
C LEU A 40 8.99 -2.23 -9.21
N THR A 41 9.93 -1.39 -9.62
CA THR A 41 10.84 -0.66 -8.72
C THR A 41 10.09 0.26 -7.76
N ALA A 42 9.08 0.99 -8.24
CA ALA A 42 8.28 1.87 -7.40
C ALA A 42 7.52 1.10 -6.30
N GLN A 43 6.99 -0.09 -6.61
CA GLN A 43 6.33 -0.95 -5.62
C GLN A 43 7.30 -1.53 -4.60
N PHE A 44 8.46 -2.00 -5.03
CA PHE A 44 9.50 -2.45 -4.10
C PHE A 44 9.96 -1.32 -3.17
N ALA A 45 10.16 -0.11 -3.71
CA ALA A 45 10.49 1.06 -2.90
C ALA A 45 9.39 1.37 -1.87
N ASN A 46 8.12 1.22 -2.25
CA ASN A 46 6.99 1.40 -1.32
C ASN A 46 6.98 0.35 -0.19
N LEU A 47 7.29 -0.91 -0.48
CA LEU A 47 7.41 -1.97 0.54
C LEU A 47 8.53 -1.67 1.54
N ILE A 48 9.70 -1.25 1.05
CA ILE A 48 10.83 -0.86 1.91
C ILE A 48 10.45 0.33 2.78
N ALA A 49 9.73 1.32 2.23
CA ALA A 49 9.22 2.46 3.00
C ALA A 49 8.15 2.04 4.03
N PHE A 50 7.41 0.97 3.77
CA PHE A 50 6.38 0.46 4.67
C PHE A 50 6.96 -0.33 5.84
N LEU A 51 8.14 -0.95 5.70
CA LEU A 51 8.80 -1.69 6.78
C LEU A 51 8.92 -0.89 8.09
N PRO A 52 9.55 0.31 8.13
CA PRO A 52 9.71 1.06 9.37
C PRO A 52 8.38 1.56 9.96
N SER A 53 7.41 1.89 9.10
CA SER A 53 6.07 2.29 9.55
C SER A 53 5.30 1.11 10.15
N GLY A 54 5.34 -0.05 9.48
CA GLY A 54 4.71 -1.29 9.93
C GLY A 54 5.33 -1.82 11.22
N THR A 55 6.66 -1.75 11.38
CA THR A 55 7.33 -2.16 12.62
C THR A 55 6.95 -1.25 13.78
N ALA A 56 6.91 0.07 13.58
CA ALA A 56 6.46 1.02 14.59
C ALA A 56 4.99 0.77 14.98
N ALA A 57 4.10 0.58 14.00
CA ALA A 57 2.69 0.29 14.23
C ALA A 57 2.49 -1.02 14.99
N LEU A 58 3.22 -2.07 14.60
CA LEU A 58 3.19 -3.37 15.27
C LEU A 58 3.71 -3.24 16.70
N PHE A 59 4.83 -2.54 16.92
CA PHE A 59 5.40 -2.34 18.25
C PHE A 59 4.40 -1.64 19.19
N VAL A 60 3.71 -0.60 18.72
CA VAL A 60 2.67 0.10 19.49
C VAL A 60 1.48 -0.82 19.79
N HIS A 61 0.99 -1.59 18.81
CA HIS A 61 -0.14 -2.51 19.01
C HIS A 61 0.20 -3.67 19.96
N VAL A 62 1.42 -4.21 19.88
CA VAL A 62 1.92 -5.24 20.80
C VAL A 62 2.01 -4.66 22.21
N LYS A 63 2.56 -3.44 22.37
CA LYS A 63 2.67 -2.78 23.67
C LYS A 63 1.31 -2.51 24.31
N ASN A 64 0.30 -2.19 23.51
CA ASN A 64 -1.07 -1.93 24.00
C ASN A 64 -1.90 -3.20 24.23
N GLY A 65 -1.33 -4.40 24.07
CA GLY A 65 -2.05 -5.66 24.30
C GLY A 65 -3.16 -5.95 23.29
N LEU A 66 -3.22 -5.21 22.17
CA LEU A 66 -4.25 -5.34 21.14
C LEU A 66 -3.99 -6.51 20.17
N VAL A 67 -2.88 -7.25 20.35
CA VAL A 67 -2.50 -8.37 19.49
C VAL A 67 -3.02 -9.68 20.06
N ARG A 68 -4.10 -10.20 19.47
CA ARG A 68 -4.59 -11.55 19.77
C ARG A 68 -3.70 -12.58 19.09
N LYS A 69 -3.00 -13.38 19.90
CA LYS A 69 -2.06 -14.40 19.43
C LYS A 69 -2.75 -15.72 19.03
N GLU A 70 -3.99 -15.92 19.47
CA GLU A 70 -4.73 -17.19 19.34
C GLU A 70 -4.95 -17.64 17.89
N ASN A 71 -5.04 -16.70 16.93
CA ASN A 71 -5.22 -17.02 15.49
C ASN A 71 -4.08 -16.50 14.62
N LEU A 72 -2.94 -16.17 15.22
CA LEU A 72 -1.84 -15.52 14.49
C LEU A 72 -1.32 -16.40 13.35
N ILE A 73 -1.14 -17.70 13.60
CA ILE A 73 -0.65 -18.69 12.62
C ILE A 73 -1.62 -18.84 11.44
N TYR A 74 -2.93 -18.89 11.71
CA TYR A 74 -3.95 -19.05 10.67
C TYR A 74 -3.99 -17.85 9.72
N MET A 75 -3.58 -16.67 10.19
CA MET A 75 -3.48 -15.45 9.37
C MET A 75 -2.08 -15.31 8.72
N LEU A 76 -1.01 -15.68 9.41
CA LEU A 76 0.37 -15.59 8.94
C LEU A 76 0.66 -16.53 7.77
N VAL A 77 0.29 -17.80 7.89
CA VAL A 77 0.58 -18.82 6.88
C VAL A 77 0.02 -18.45 5.50
N PRO A 78 -1.29 -18.16 5.33
CA PRO A 78 -1.81 -17.77 4.02
C PRO A 78 -1.24 -16.43 3.54
N SER A 79 -0.94 -15.49 4.45
CA SER A 79 -0.33 -14.20 4.07
C SER A 79 1.07 -14.39 3.49
N ILE A 80 1.90 -15.26 4.08
CA ILE A 80 3.24 -15.56 3.57
C ILE A 80 3.15 -16.28 2.23
N VAL A 81 2.30 -17.30 2.12
CA VAL A 81 2.13 -18.06 0.87
C VAL A 81 1.65 -17.15 -0.26
N ALA A 82 0.65 -16.31 0.00
CA ALA A 82 0.15 -15.34 -0.98
C ALA A 82 1.22 -14.29 -1.35
N CYS A 83 1.98 -13.78 -0.37
CA CYS A 83 3.04 -12.80 -0.63
C CYS A 83 4.14 -13.37 -1.53
N VAL A 84 4.60 -14.60 -1.24
CA VAL A 84 5.61 -15.29 -2.05
C VAL A 84 5.06 -15.56 -3.46
N GLY A 85 3.86 -16.12 -3.58
CA GLY A 85 3.24 -16.39 -4.89
C GLY A 85 3.05 -15.14 -5.73
N CYS A 86 2.54 -14.06 -5.14
CA CYS A 86 2.40 -12.76 -5.81
C CYS A 86 3.75 -12.15 -6.16
N SER A 87 4.80 -12.34 -5.35
CA SER A 87 6.12 -11.78 -5.65
C SER A 87 6.77 -12.46 -6.87
N PHE A 88 6.62 -13.77 -7.02
CA PHE A 88 7.05 -14.48 -8.23
C PHE A 88 6.25 -14.00 -9.45
N PHE A 89 4.93 -13.88 -9.32
CA PHE A 89 4.10 -13.37 -10.41
C PHE A 89 4.44 -11.91 -10.79
N ALA A 90 4.74 -11.06 -9.80
CA ALA A 90 5.07 -9.66 -10.02
C ALA A 90 6.45 -9.46 -10.68
N THR A 91 7.40 -10.37 -10.45
CA THR A 91 8.74 -10.30 -11.05
C THR A 91 8.75 -10.79 -12.50
N GLU A 92 7.88 -11.73 -12.86
CA GLU A 92 7.70 -12.17 -14.26
C GLU A 92 6.70 -11.30 -15.06
N ALA A 93 5.84 -10.54 -14.37
CA ALA A 93 4.90 -9.65 -15.02
C ALA A 93 5.60 -8.46 -15.71
N ASN A 94 5.18 -8.17 -16.94
CA ASN A 94 5.63 -6.98 -17.66
C ASN A 94 5.19 -5.69 -16.92
N GLY A 95 6.07 -4.68 -16.87
CA GLY A 95 5.82 -3.42 -16.19
C GLY A 95 4.52 -2.72 -16.62
N ASP A 96 4.11 -2.85 -17.89
CA ASP A 96 2.83 -2.32 -18.38
C ASP A 96 1.62 -3.05 -17.81
N LEU A 97 1.71 -4.37 -17.65
CA LEU A 97 0.65 -5.19 -17.05
C LEU A 97 0.48 -4.81 -15.58
N LEU A 98 1.60 -4.63 -14.88
CA LEU A 98 1.62 -4.20 -13.48
C LEU A 98 1.07 -2.77 -13.30
N LYS A 99 1.34 -1.86 -14.24
CA LYS A 99 0.73 -0.51 -14.27
C LYS A 99 -0.77 -0.59 -14.44
N LYS A 100 -1.26 -1.40 -15.38
CA LYS A 100 -2.70 -1.57 -15.64
C LYS A 100 -3.43 -2.17 -14.44
N LEU A 101 -2.86 -3.20 -13.80
CA LEU A 101 -3.42 -3.80 -12.59
C LEU A 101 -3.51 -2.79 -11.45
N PHE A 102 -2.43 -2.05 -11.19
CA PHE A 102 -2.41 -1.05 -10.12
C PHE A 102 -3.36 0.13 -10.42
N GLY A 103 -3.41 0.59 -11.67
CA GLY A 103 -4.36 1.61 -12.10
C GLY A 103 -5.81 1.17 -11.94
N GLY A 104 -6.14 -0.07 -12.35
CA GLY A 104 -7.46 -0.66 -12.15
C GLY A 104 -7.83 -0.77 -10.67
N PHE A 105 -6.89 -1.18 -9.82
CA PHE A 105 -7.07 -1.20 -8.37
C PHE A 105 -7.40 0.19 -7.81
N LEU A 106 -6.67 1.24 -8.23
CA LEU A 106 -6.96 2.61 -7.79
C LEU A 106 -8.35 3.09 -8.22
N VAL A 107 -8.78 2.79 -9.45
CA VAL A 107 -10.12 3.13 -9.93
C VAL A 107 -11.19 2.42 -9.08
N LEU A 108 -10.98 1.13 -8.78
CA LEU A 108 -11.89 0.34 -7.96
C LEU A 108 -12.00 0.93 -6.55
N VAL A 109 -10.86 1.23 -5.90
CA VAL A 109 -10.82 1.86 -4.57
C VAL A 109 -11.49 3.23 -4.58
N ALA A 110 -11.29 4.03 -5.64
CA ALA A 110 -11.93 5.33 -5.77
C ALA A 110 -13.46 5.21 -5.88
N VAL A 111 -13.96 4.30 -6.73
CA VAL A 111 -15.39 4.04 -6.90
C VAL A 111 -16.01 3.51 -5.61
N VAL A 112 -15.41 2.50 -4.98
CA VAL A 112 -15.91 1.92 -3.72
C VAL A 112 -15.91 2.96 -2.60
N SER A 113 -14.85 3.76 -2.48
CA SER A 113 -14.78 4.83 -1.48
C SER A 113 -15.85 5.88 -1.72
N PHE A 114 -16.08 6.28 -2.98
CA PHE A 114 -17.09 7.27 -3.34
C PHE A 114 -18.51 6.77 -3.05
N VAL A 115 -18.84 5.56 -3.51
CA VAL A 115 -20.15 4.93 -3.26
C VAL A 115 -20.38 4.71 -1.77
N SER A 116 -19.39 4.24 -1.02
CA SER A 116 -19.50 4.03 0.43
C SER A 116 -19.74 5.33 1.19
N LYS A 117 -19.14 6.43 0.74
CA LYS A 117 -19.34 7.76 1.33
C LYS A 117 -20.75 8.29 1.04
N ILE A 118 -21.22 8.14 -0.20
CA ILE A 118 -22.59 8.49 -0.61
C ILE A 118 -23.62 7.66 0.17
N ALA A 119 -23.43 6.34 0.25
CA ALA A 119 -24.35 5.46 0.98
C ALA A 119 -24.42 5.80 2.48
N LYS A 120 -23.31 6.22 3.09
CA LYS A 120 -23.28 6.69 4.48
C LYS A 120 -23.98 8.04 4.67
N GLU A 121 -23.85 8.97 3.72
CA GLU A 121 -24.60 10.24 3.70
C GLU A 121 -26.10 9.99 3.61
N PHE A 122 -26.56 9.11 2.71
CA PHE A 122 -27.99 8.78 2.57
C PHE A 122 -28.58 8.04 3.78
N LYS A 123 -27.78 7.26 4.53
CA LYS A 123 -28.23 6.55 5.73
C LYS A 123 -28.27 7.44 6.98
N LYS A 124 -27.73 8.66 6.90
CA LYS A 124 -27.68 9.63 8.00
C LYS A 124 -28.83 10.67 7.92
N SER A 125 -29.57 10.71 6.81
CA SER A 125 -30.82 11.46 6.65
C SER A 125 -32.03 10.61 6.96
#